data_AF-A0AAT9LMR0-F1
#
_entry.id   AF-A0AAT9LMR0-F1
#
_cell.length_a   1.000
_cell.length_b   1.000
_cell.length_c   1.000
_cell.angle_alpha   90.00
_cell.angle_beta   90.00
_cell.angle_gamma   90.00
#
_symmetry.space_group_name_H-M   'P 1'
#
loop_
_entity.id
_entity.type
_entity.pdbx_description
1 polymer ?
#
loop_
_entity_poly.entity_id
_entity_poly.type
_entity_poly.pdbx_seq_one_letter_code
_entity_poly.pdbx_strand_id
1 'polypeptide(L)' 'MLPGDADYAQAKQLHWKQYDTVSPSAVAYCATAADVATCVLFAQDNGIAVAPRSGGHSPSGF' A
#
# COMPACT_ATOMS: atom_id res chain seq x y z
N MET A 1 -0.52 7.08 -4.41
CA MET A 1 0.70 7.79 -3.98
C MET A 1 1.92 6.99 -4.41
N LEU A 2 2.87 7.66 -5.03
CA LEU A 2 4.16 7.14 -5.51
C LEU A 2 5.30 7.73 -4.68
N PRO A 3 6.52 7.15 -4.72
CA PRO A 3 7.67 7.65 -3.96
C PRO A 3 8.02 9.14 -4.14
N GLY A 4 7.61 9.75 -5.26
CA GLY A 4 7.81 11.18 -5.52
C GLY A 4 6.72 12.10 -4.93
N ASP A 5 5.61 11.55 -4.43
CA ASP A 5 4.52 12.34 -3.86
C ASP A 5 4.88 12.76 -2.42
N ALA A 6 4.55 13.99 -2.05
CA ALA A 6 4.84 14.53 -0.71
C ALA A 6 4.28 13.67 0.43
N ASP A 7 3.10 13.09 0.21
CA ASP A 7 2.38 12.30 1.22
C ASP A 7 2.86 10.85 1.32
N TYR A 8 3.70 10.38 0.39
CA TYR A 8 4.10 8.97 0.32
C TYR A 8 4.85 8.52 1.58
N ALA A 9 5.72 9.37 2.12
CA ALA A 9 6.52 9.05 3.31
C ALA A 9 5.63 8.72 4.52
N GLN A 10 4.50 9.40 4.66
CA GLN A 10 3.50 9.11 5.69
C GLN A 10 2.63 7.92 5.28
N ALA A 11 2.20 7.85 4.02
CA ALA A 11 1.28 6.83 3.55
C ALA A 11 1.83 5.40 3.66
N LYS A 12 3.15 5.21 3.54
CA LYS A 12 3.79 3.89 3.67
C LYS A 12 3.94 3.40 5.12
N GLN A 13 3.77 4.25 6.12
CA GLN A 13 4.01 3.91 7.52
C GLN A 13 2.97 2.91 8.05
N LEU A 14 3.39 2.04 8.95
CA LEU A 14 2.54 1.11 9.70
C LEU A 14 2.57 1.43 11.19
N HIS A 15 1.69 0.79 11.97
CA HIS A 15 1.70 0.96 13.43
C HIS A 15 3.07 0.56 14.02
N TRP A 16 3.65 -0.52 13.49
CA TRP A 16 4.95 -1.02 13.90
C TRP A 16 6.06 -0.38 13.05
N LYS A 17 6.75 0.62 13.61
CA LYS A 17 7.81 1.39 12.94
C LYS A 17 8.94 0.56 12.31
N GLN A 18 9.12 -0.69 12.74
CA GLN A 18 10.11 -1.59 12.14
C GLN A 18 9.89 -1.76 10.62
N TYR A 19 8.66 -1.59 10.14
CA TYR A 19 8.30 -1.69 8.73
C TYR A 19 8.44 -0.37 7.95
N ASP A 20 8.77 0.75 8.59
CA ASP A 20 8.91 2.05 7.90
C ASP A 20 10.05 2.03 6.86
N THR A 21 10.97 1.05 6.96
CA THR A 21 12.04 0.80 5.99
C THR A 21 11.54 0.15 4.69
N VAL A 22 10.36 -0.50 4.70
CA VAL A 22 9.76 -1.14 3.51
C VAL A 22 9.23 -0.08 2.56
N SER A 23 9.73 0.00 1.33
CA SER A 23 9.35 1.03 0.37
C SER A 23 8.55 0.44 -0.81
N PRO A 24 7.21 0.32 -0.70
CA PRO A 24 6.40 -0.19 -1.80
C PRO A 24 6.41 0.77 -2.99
N SER A 25 6.31 0.27 -4.21
CA SER A 25 6.30 1.11 -5.42
C SER A 25 5.11 2.09 -5.46
N ALA A 26 4.02 1.80 -4.75
CA ALA A 26 2.87 2.67 -4.60
C ALA A 26 2.08 2.36 -3.33
N VAL A 27 1.30 3.33 -2.86
CA VAL A 27 0.22 3.16 -1.87
C VAL A 27 -1.09 3.63 -2.50
N ALA A 28 -2.11 2.78 -2.46
CA ALA A 28 -3.45 3.09 -2.95
C ALA A 28 -4.45 3.18 -1.78
N TYR A 29 -5.05 4.35 -1.59
CA TYR A 29 -6.20 4.53 -0.71
C TYR A 29 -7.47 4.37 -1.53
N CYS A 30 -8.16 3.24 -1.35
CA CYS A 30 -9.40 2.92 -2.04
C CYS A 30 -10.59 3.41 -1.21
N ALA A 31 -11.51 4.16 -1.82
CA ALA A 31 -12.73 4.62 -1.15
C ALA A 31 -13.92 3.67 -1.40
N THR A 32 -13.86 2.89 -2.49
CA THR A 32 -14.92 1.98 -2.92
C THR A 32 -14.36 0.60 -3.26
N ALA A 33 -15.25 -0.40 -3.34
CA ALA A 33 -14.89 -1.73 -3.83
C ALA A 33 -14.42 -1.71 -5.31
N ALA A 34 -14.91 -0.76 -6.11
CA ALA A 34 -14.49 -0.58 -7.49
C ALA A 34 -13.03 -0.11 -7.58
N ASP A 35 -12.59 0.76 -6.67
CA ASP A 35 -11.20 1.20 -6.59
C ASP A 35 -10.28 0.01 -6.26
N VAL A 36 -10.69 -0.82 -5.29
CA VAL A 36 -9.95 -2.04 -4.92
C VAL A 36 -9.82 -2.97 -6.12
N ALA A 37 -10.93 -3.27 -6.80
CA ALA A 37 -10.93 -4.12 -8.00
C ALA A 37 -9.98 -3.56 -9.08
N THR A 38 -10.02 -2.25 -9.31
CA THR A 38 -9.14 -1.57 -10.27
C THR A 38 -7.66 -1.73 -9.89
N CYS A 39 -7.30 -1.52 -8.63
CA CYS A 39 -5.92 -1.68 -8.18
C CYS A 39 -5.42 -3.13 -8.29
N VAL A 40 -6.26 -4.11 -7.93
CA VAL A 40 -5.90 -5.53 -8.00
C VAL A 40 -5.73 -5.98 -9.44
N LEU A 41 -6.64 -5.61 -10.34
CA LEU A 41 -6.53 -5.93 -11.76
C LEU A 41 -5.29 -5.28 -12.39
N PHE A 42 -5.04 -4.00 -12.10
CA PHE A 42 -3.83 -3.32 -12.56
C PHE A 42 -2.56 -4.03 -12.08
N ALA A 43 -2.51 -4.43 -10.81
CA ALA A 43 -1.36 -5.13 -10.27
C ALA A 43 -1.17 -6.52 -10.90
N GLN A 44 -2.26 -7.24 -11.13
CA GLN A 44 -2.25 -8.53 -11.83
C GLN A 44 -1.70 -8.38 -13.26
N ASP A 45 -2.23 -7.42 -14.03
CA ASP A 45 -1.84 -7.18 -15.42
C ASP A 45 -0.36 -6.78 -15.56
N ASN A 46 0.22 -6.19 -14.51
CA ASN A 46 1.61 -5.72 -14.49
C ASN A 46 2.54 -6.59 -13.64
N GLY A 47 2.08 -7.72 -13.10
CA GLY A 47 2.90 -8.61 -12.27
C GLY A 47 3.41 -7.98 -10.97
N ILE A 48 2.65 -7.05 -10.39
CA ILE A 48 3.01 -6.32 -9.17
C ILE A 48 2.45 -7.07 -7.95
N ALA A 49 3.31 -7.37 -6.98
CA ALA A 49 2.88 -7.96 -5.72
C ALA A 49 2.04 -6.96 -4.90
N VAL A 50 0.90 -7.42 -4.38
CA VAL A 50 -0.02 -6.59 -3.58
C VAL A 50 -0.07 -7.11 -2.14
N ALA A 51 -0.06 -6.18 -1.20
CA ALA A 51 -0.34 -6.44 0.21
C ALA A 51 -1.51 -5.55 0.67
N PRO A 52 -2.69 -6.10 1.00
CA PRO A 52 -3.78 -5.32 1.56
C PRO A 52 -3.45 -4.92 3.00
N ARG A 53 -3.88 -3.71 3.38
CA ARG A 53 -3.72 -3.19 4.74
C ARG A 53 -5.00 -2.53 5.25
N SER A 54 -5.19 -2.55 6.56
CA SER A 54 -6.25 -1.83 7.27
C SER A 54 -5.64 -1.00 8.39
N GLY A 55 -5.87 -1.32 9.66
CA GLY A 55 -5.30 -0.59 10.79
C GLY A 55 -3.77 -0.70 10.94
N GLY A 56 -3.08 -1.51 10.14
CA GLY A 56 -1.60 -1.62 10.16
C GLY A 56 -1.01 -2.29 11.41
N HIS A 57 -1.81 -3.02 12.18
CA HIS A 57 -1.40 -3.70 13.42
C HIS A 57 -0.92 -5.13 13.21
N SER A 58 -0.87 -5.63 11.96
CA SER A 58 -0.38 -6.98 11.68
C SER A 58 1.08 -7.11 12.12
N PRO A 59 1.41 -8.12 12.94
CA PRO A 59 2.79 -8.41 13.33
C PRO A 59 3.64 -8.90 12.14
N SER A 60 3.04 -9.12 10.96
CA SER A 60 3.73 -9.49 9.72
C SER A 60 3.95 -8.30 8.77
N GLY A 61 3.46 -7.10 9.11
CA GLY A 61 3.74 -5.88 8.33
C GLY A 61 2.83 -5.59 7.15
N PHE A 62 1.55 -6.02 7.22
CA PHE A 62 0.51 -5.71 6.24
C PHE A 62 -0.75 -5.17 6.94
#